data_AF-A0A2G9XI20-F1
#
_entry.id   AF-A0A2G9XI20-F1
#
_cell.length_a   1.000
_cell.length_b   1.000
_cell.length_c   1.000
_cell.angle_alpha   90.00
_cell.angle_beta   90.00
_cell.angle_gamma   90.00
#
_symmetry.space_group_name_H-M   'P 1'
#
loop_
_entity.id
_entity.type
_entity.pdbx_description
1 polymer ?
#
loop_
_entity_poly.entity_id
_entity_poly.type
_entity_poly.pdbx_seq_one_letter_code
_entity_poly.pdbx_strand_id
1 'polypeptide(L)'
;MKITLDKHSLIDYKKIMEREELKKWREKTGYSQGQLALILGVEVMTVSRWERGIMRIPSFMKWALAYLELRGDELKPKLTRKKGGKENGNFSGVSDLPQKAKRK
;
A
#
# COMPACT_ATOMS: atom_id res chain seq x y z
N MET A 1 -19.57 -31.41 -7.28
CA MET A 1 -18.47 -30.60 -7.84
C MET A 1 -17.23 -30.83 -7.00
N LYS A 2 -16.20 -31.50 -7.54
CA LYS A 2 -14.89 -31.59 -6.88
C LYS A 2 -14.07 -30.39 -7.35
N ILE A 3 -13.85 -29.42 -6.47
CA ILE A 3 -12.91 -28.32 -6.72
C ILE A 3 -11.53 -28.93 -6.51
N THR A 4 -10.90 -29.40 -7.58
CA THR A 4 -9.48 -29.77 -7.54
C THR A 4 -8.67 -28.48 -7.42
N LEU A 5 -8.30 -28.11 -6.19
CA LEU A 5 -7.29 -27.07 -5.96
C LEU A 5 -5.95 -27.63 -6.43
N ASP A 6 -5.56 -27.22 -7.63
CA ASP A 6 -4.20 -27.36 -8.14
C ASP A 6 -3.20 -26.81 -7.11
N LYS A 7 -2.14 -27.58 -6.83
CA LYS A 7 -1.07 -27.18 -5.90
C LYS A 7 -0.32 -25.92 -6.37
N HIS A 8 -0.35 -25.57 -7.67
CA HIS A 8 0.19 -24.31 -8.18
C HIS A 8 -0.69 -23.10 -7.82
N SER A 9 -2.03 -23.23 -7.84
CA SER A 9 -2.97 -22.23 -7.29
C SER A 9 -2.67 -21.93 -5.81
N LEU A 10 -2.12 -22.90 -5.08
CA LEU A 10 -1.72 -22.71 -3.69
C LEU A 10 -0.43 -21.90 -3.48
N ILE A 11 0.37 -21.70 -4.53
CA ILE A 11 1.62 -20.92 -4.45
C ILE A 11 1.34 -19.44 -4.66
N ASP A 12 0.32 -19.09 -5.45
CA ASP A 12 -0.03 -17.69 -5.73
C ASP A 12 -0.66 -16.96 -4.55
N TYR A 13 -1.56 -17.59 -3.76
CA TYR A 13 -2.16 -16.93 -2.59
C TYR A 13 -1.14 -16.65 -1.46
N LYS A 14 -0.05 -17.41 -1.42
CA LYS A 14 1.04 -17.26 -0.46
C LYS A 14 2.20 -16.44 -1.01
N LYS A 15 2.17 -16.03 -2.29
CA LYS A 15 3.26 -15.31 -2.92
C LYS A 15 3.40 -13.93 -2.28
N ILE A 16 4.30 -13.84 -1.32
CA ILE A 16 4.68 -12.57 -0.68
C ILE A 16 5.31 -11.68 -1.76
N MET A 17 5.10 -10.37 -1.66
CA MET A 17 5.77 -9.40 -2.52
C MET A 17 7.20 -9.20 -2.02
N GLU A 18 8.17 -9.18 -2.94
CA GLU A 18 9.56 -8.91 -2.60
C GLU A 18 9.81 -7.41 -2.43
N ARG A 19 10.82 -7.04 -1.65
CA ARG A 19 11.14 -5.62 -1.35
C ARG A 19 11.35 -4.76 -2.59
N GLU A 20 12.00 -5.33 -3.61
CA GLU A 20 12.31 -4.63 -4.87
C GLU A 20 11.06 -4.49 -5.74
N GLU A 21 10.13 -5.45 -5.66
CA GLU A 21 8.84 -5.36 -6.35
C GLU A 21 8.01 -4.21 -5.79
N LEU A 22 7.96 -4.07 -4.46
CA LEU A 22 7.26 -2.97 -3.79
C LEU A 22 7.84 -1.61 -4.20
N LYS A 23 9.17 -1.46 -4.12
CA LYS A 23 9.85 -0.21 -4.47
C LYS A 23 9.63 0.17 -5.94
N LYS A 24 9.79 -0.80 -6.86
CA LYS A 24 9.55 -0.59 -8.29
C LYS A 24 8.10 -0.21 -8.58
N TRP A 25 7.14 -0.88 -7.94
CA TRP A 25 5.73 -0.53 -8.08
C TRP A 25 5.48 0.92 -7.64
N ARG A 26 6.02 1.31 -6.48
CA ARG A 26 5.86 2.66 -5.91
C ARG A 26 6.42 3.72 -6.84
N GLU A 27 7.63 3.49 -7.37
CA GLU A 27 8.30 4.43 -8.28
C GLU A 27 7.57 4.52 -9.62
N LYS A 28 7.16 3.39 -10.20
CA LYS A 28 6.38 3.33 -11.45
C LYS A 28 5.05 4.09 -11.34
N THR A 29 4.40 3.99 -10.19
CA THR A 29 3.09 4.63 -9.94
C THR A 29 3.21 6.06 -9.42
N GLY A 30 4.42 6.55 -9.18
CA GLY A 30 4.68 7.93 -8.74
C GLY A 30 4.34 8.22 -7.28
N TYR A 31 4.22 7.19 -6.44
CA TYR A 31 4.05 7.38 -5.00
C TYR A 31 5.40 7.69 -4.33
N SER A 32 5.43 8.63 -3.39
CA SER A 32 6.50 8.71 -2.40
C SER A 32 6.28 7.68 -1.28
N GLN A 33 7.32 7.36 -0.50
CA GLN A 33 7.17 6.49 0.68
C GLN A 33 6.13 7.06 1.66
N GLY A 34 6.09 8.38 1.83
CA GLY A 34 5.11 9.06 2.68
C GLY A 34 3.67 8.95 2.17
N GLN A 35 3.44 9.08 0.86
CA GLN A 35 2.10 8.89 0.29
C GLN A 35 1.63 7.45 0.41
N LEU A 36 2.52 6.48 0.17
CA LEU A 36 2.20 5.07 0.34
C LEU A 36 1.92 4.72 1.80
N ALA A 37 2.68 5.29 2.73
CA ALA A 37 2.46 5.14 4.16
C ALA A 37 1.09 5.72 4.57
N LEU A 38 0.79 6.93 4.10
CA LEU A 38 -0.46 7.63 4.40
C LEU A 38 -1.68 6.85 3.94
N ILE A 39 -1.67 6.34 2.71
CA ILE A 39 -2.82 5.61 2.16
C ILE A 39 -2.98 4.20 2.76
N LEU A 40 -1.88 3.57 3.18
CA LEU A 40 -1.93 2.27 3.85
C LEU A 40 -2.19 2.38 5.36
N GLY A 41 -2.23 3.61 5.92
CA GLY A 41 -2.43 3.83 7.35
C GLY A 41 -1.27 3.31 8.21
N VAL A 42 -0.03 3.40 7.71
CA VAL A 42 1.17 2.97 8.43
C VAL A 42 2.20 4.10 8.49
N GLU A 43 3.17 3.98 9.38
CA GLU A 43 4.30 4.92 9.47
C GLU A 43 5.20 4.86 8.23
N VAL A 44 5.79 6.01 7.86
CA VAL A 44 6.75 6.09 6.73
C VAL A 44 7.95 5.15 6.94
N MET A 45 8.39 5.01 8.19
CA MET A 45 9.46 4.09 8.56
C MET A 45 9.10 2.62 8.29
N THR A 46 7.82 2.25 8.38
CA THR A 46 7.34 0.90 8.06
C THR A 46 7.54 0.61 6.57
N VAL A 47 7.14 1.53 5.70
CA VAL A 47 7.38 1.42 4.25
C VAL A 47 8.87 1.36 3.93
N SER A 48 9.68 2.21 4.57
CA SER A 48 11.14 2.19 4.40
C SER A 48 11.74 0.83 4.80
N ARG A 49 11.31 0.25 5.92
CA ARG A 49 11.79 -1.06 6.39
C ARG A 49 11.37 -2.20 5.45
N TRP A 50 10.18 -2.13 4.86
CA TRP A 50 9.75 -3.08 3.83
C TRP A 50 10.63 -2.99 2.58
N GLU A 51 10.83 -1.80 2.02
CA GLU A 51 11.65 -1.61 0.80
C GLU A 51 13.12 -1.95 1.02
N ARG A 52 13.63 -1.82 2.24
CA ARG A 52 14.99 -2.22 2.63
C ARG A 52 15.13 -3.71 2.98
N GLY A 53 14.03 -4.45 3.05
CA GLY A 53 14.02 -5.86 3.47
C GLY A 53 14.33 -6.09 4.95
N ILE A 54 14.26 -5.04 5.79
CA ILE A 54 14.42 -5.15 7.26
C ILE A 54 13.19 -5.82 7.88
N MET A 55 12.02 -5.58 7.29
CA MET A 55 10.74 -6.15 7.72
C MET A 55 10.09 -6.88 6.56
N ARG A 56 9.48 -8.02 6.85
CA ARG A 56 8.69 -8.78 5.87
C ARG A 56 7.48 -7.96 5.40
N ILE A 57 7.25 -7.96 4.10
CA ILE A 57 6.06 -7.35 3.50
C ILE A 57 4.83 -8.22 3.81
N PRO A 58 3.70 -7.63 4.25
CA PRO A 58 2.47 -8.38 4.50
C PRO A 58 1.96 -9.10 3.24
N SER A 59 1.40 -10.31 3.40
CA SER A 59 0.92 -11.11 2.26
C SER A 59 -0.22 -10.43 1.48
N PHE A 60 -1.04 -9.61 2.14
CA PHE A 60 -2.13 -8.88 1.49
C PHE A 60 -1.66 -7.67 0.66
N MET A 61 -0.37 -7.32 0.72
CA MET A 61 0.16 -6.11 0.09
C MET A 61 -0.17 -6.05 -1.40
N LYS A 62 -0.06 -7.18 -2.12
CA LYS A 62 -0.37 -7.25 -3.55
C LYS A 62 -1.80 -6.81 -3.86
N TRP A 63 -2.76 -7.20 -3.03
CA TRP A 63 -4.16 -6.81 -3.19
C TRP A 63 -4.38 -5.33 -2.91
N ALA A 64 -3.73 -4.80 -1.87
CA ALA A 64 -3.77 -3.38 -1.56
C ALA A 64 -3.23 -2.54 -2.73
N LEU A 65 -2.06 -2.91 -3.28
CA LEU A 65 -1.47 -2.18 -4.41
C LEU A 65 -2.31 -2.32 -5.70
N ALA A 66 -2.86 -3.50 -5.97
CA ALA A 66 -3.76 -3.71 -7.12
C ALA A 66 -5.02 -2.83 -7.01
N TYR A 67 -5.57 -2.68 -5.80
CA TYR A 67 -6.69 -1.77 -5.56
C TYR A 67 -6.32 -0.32 -5.82
N LEU A 68 -5.12 0.11 -5.41
CA LEU A 68 -4.62 1.47 -5.69
C LEU A 68 -4.42 1.72 -7.19
N GLU A 69 -3.92 0.73 -7.93
CA GLU A 69 -3.75 0.82 -9.38
C GLU A 69 -5.11 0.93 -10.09
N LEU A 70 -6.11 0.16 -9.65
CA LEU A 70 -7.47 0.22 -10.18
C LEU A 70 -8.14 1.59 -9.94
N ARG A 71 -7.90 2.20 -8.77
CA ARG A 71 -8.47 3.51 -8.40
C ARG A 71 -7.66 4.69 -8.93
N GLY A 72 -6.41 4.47 -9.32
CA GLY A 72 -5.53 5.47 -9.94
C GLY A 72 -5.27 6.69 -9.06
N ASP A 73 -5.31 7.86 -9.68
CA ASP A 73 -4.96 9.14 -9.04
C ASP A 73 -6.03 9.64 -8.06
N GLU A 74 -7.24 9.07 -8.05
CA GLU A 74 -8.31 9.45 -7.12
C GLU A 74 -7.89 9.33 -5.65
N LEU A 75 -7.04 8.35 -5.34
CA LEU A 75 -6.63 8.06 -3.98
C LEU A 75 -5.24 8.59 -3.65
N LYS A 76 -4.49 9.15 -4.61
CA LYS A 76 -3.13 9.67 -4.35
C LYS A 76 -3.19 10.85 -3.40
N PRO A 77 -2.62 10.73 -2.18
CA PRO A 77 -2.66 11.83 -1.24
C PRO A 77 -1.85 13.02 -1.76
N LYS A 78 -2.43 14.22 -1.67
CA LYS A 78 -1.71 15.47 -1.91
C LYS A 78 -0.92 15.79 -0.64
N LEU A 79 0.40 15.61 -0.68
CA LEU A 79 1.28 16.03 0.40
C LEU A 79 1.29 17.56 0.47
N THR A 80 0.53 18.15 1.40
CA THR A 80 0.69 19.57 1.74
C THR A 80 1.95 19.70 2.59
N ARG A 81 2.94 20.46 2.14
CA ARG A 81 4.13 20.79 2.96
C ARG A 81 3.68 21.57 4.20
N LYS A 82 3.50 20.90 5.34
CA LYS A 82 3.42 21.57 6.63
C LYS A 82 4.84 21.74 7.17
N LYS A 83 5.25 22.99 7.34
CA LYS A 83 6.59 23.40 7.75
C LYS A 83 6.79 23.05 9.23
N GLY A 84 7.68 22.09 9.50
CA GLY A 84 8.29 21.85 10.81
C GLY A 84 7.38 21.35 11.93
N GLY A 85 7.52 20.07 12.29
CA GLY A 85 6.95 19.51 13.51
C GLY A 85 7.42 18.08 13.71
N LYS A 86 8.15 17.82 14.81
CA LYS A 86 8.34 16.46 15.32
C LYS A 86 6.97 16.00 15.83
N GLU A 87 6.22 15.29 15.01
CA GLU A 87 4.92 14.73 15.39
C GLU A 87 5.14 13.27 15.76
N ASN A 88 5.14 13.01 17.07
CA ASN A 88 5.12 11.67 17.62
C ASN A 88 3.76 11.04 17.29
N GLY A 89 3.79 9.90 16.59
CA GLY A 89 2.71 9.00 16.23
C GLY A 89 1.33 9.33 16.79
N ASN A 90 0.55 10.10 16.04
CA ASN A 90 -0.90 9.99 16.05
C ASN A 90 -1.42 10.27 14.64
N PHE A 91 -1.80 9.22 13.92
CA PHE A 91 -2.28 9.27 12.55
C PHE A 91 -3.73 9.82 12.52
N SER A 92 -3.92 11.11 12.77
CA SER A 92 -5.23 11.77 12.74
C SER A 92 -5.65 12.25 11.34
N GLY A 93 -5.09 11.68 10.28
CA GLY A 93 -5.27 12.12 8.89
C GLY A 93 -6.24 11.29 8.05
N VAL A 94 -7.08 10.45 8.66
CA VAL A 94 -8.06 9.61 7.95
C VAL A 94 -9.45 10.23 8.04
N SER A 95 -9.60 11.51 7.68
CA SER A 95 -10.91 12.18 7.59
C SER A 95 -11.43 12.33 6.15
N ASP A 96 -10.57 12.20 5.14
CA ASP A 96 -10.92 12.55 3.75
C ASP A 96 -10.54 11.47 2.71
N LEU A 97 -10.82 10.19 3.01
CA LEU A 97 -10.96 9.21 1.93
C LEU A 97 -12.26 9.53 1.17
N PRO A 98 -12.24 9.72 -0.15
CA PRO A 98 -13.46 10.01 -0.91
C PRO A 98 -14.46 8.86 -0.79
N GLN A 99 -15.50 9.03 0.03
CA GLN A 99 -16.53 8.04 0.32
C GLN A 99 -17.50 7.74 -0.84
N LYS A 100 -17.23 8.18 -2.08
CA LYS A 100 -18.17 7.99 -3.18
C LYS A 100 -17.84 6.79 -4.05
N ALA A 101 -18.15 5.60 -3.55
CA ALA A 101 -18.53 4.48 -4.40
C ALA A 101 -20.06 4.37 -4.41
N LYS A 102 -20.73 5.22 -5.20
CA LYS A 102 -22.14 4.97 -5.55
C LYS A 102 -22.15 3.79 -6.52
N ARG A 103 -22.36 2.58 -5.99
CA ARG A 103 -22.80 1.45 -6.82
C ARG A 103 -24.23 1.75 -7.25
N LYS A 104 -24.44 1.79 -8.56
CA LYS A 104 -25.74 1.95 -9.21
C LYS A 104 -26.37 0.58 -9.37
#